data_AF-A0A8T5NNV9-F1
#
_entry.id   AF-A0A8T5NNV9-F1
#
_cell.length_a   1.000
_cell.length_b   1.000
_cell.length_c   1.000
_cell.angle_alpha   90.00
_cell.angle_beta   90.00
_cell.angle_gamma   90.00
#
_symmetry.space_group_name_H-M   'P 1'
#
loop_
_entity.id
_entity.type
_entity.pdbx_description
1 polymer ?
#
loop_
_entity_poly.entity_id
_entity_poly.type
_entity_poly.pdbx_seq_one_letter_code
_entity_poly.pdbx_strand_id
1 'polypeptide(L)'
;MTRDFTLEKYSELLRALEVNYRIMGVADYLTSPKDEEFIAVLRHDVDKFPDRAARMALLEKNLGVRSTYYFRWNPKPGNFPKQEILETLRYGHEVGYHYENLSELRDKEKALADFKDKLAVLRKLAPVRTVAMHGAPRVRVRNADMLEGVDLSKYGLLGEPHISPEFADIVYVTDSGRKWTSGAGSVRDTLGKPVEEKVKNTDELIGLVKARKYPRVMVSAGPGGWKG
;
A
#
# COMPACT_ATOMS: atom_id res chain seq x y z
N MET A 1 16.67 7.01 -22.12
CA MET A 1 15.49 6.52 -21.37
C MET A 1 15.95 6.06 -20.00
N THR A 2 15.32 6.58 -18.95
CA THR A 2 15.59 6.18 -17.57
C THR A 2 15.25 4.71 -17.35
N ARG A 3 16.12 3.98 -16.66
CA ARG A 3 15.96 2.54 -16.43
C ARG A 3 14.75 2.25 -15.55
N ASP A 4 13.98 1.22 -15.87
CA ASP A 4 12.80 0.84 -15.08
C ASP A 4 13.15 0.34 -13.66
N PHE A 5 12.25 0.55 -12.72
CA PHE A 5 12.38 0.25 -11.29
C PHE A 5 13.62 0.88 -10.62
N THR A 6 13.88 2.15 -10.95
CA THR A 6 14.80 3.03 -10.21
C THR A 6 14.01 4.18 -9.57
N LEU A 7 14.50 4.75 -8.48
CA LEU A 7 13.87 5.91 -7.85
C LEU A 7 13.71 7.09 -8.83
N GLU A 8 14.63 7.21 -9.79
CA GLU A 8 14.51 8.18 -10.88
C GLU A 8 13.29 7.90 -11.77
N LYS A 9 13.08 6.64 -12.20
CA LYS A 9 11.87 6.27 -12.96
C LYS A 9 10.60 6.43 -12.12
N TYR A 10 10.66 6.12 -10.82
CA TYR A 10 9.53 6.35 -9.92
C TYR A 10 9.16 7.83 -9.85
N SER A 11 10.16 8.72 -9.80
CA SER A 11 9.93 10.17 -9.81
C SER A 11 9.23 10.65 -11.08
N GLU A 12 9.50 10.03 -12.24
CA GLU A 12 8.77 10.32 -13.48
C GLU A 12 7.29 9.93 -13.39
N LEU A 13 6.99 8.77 -12.79
CA LEU A 13 5.62 8.33 -12.53
C LEU A 13 4.90 9.30 -11.57
N LEU A 14 5.55 9.69 -10.48
CA LEU A 14 4.98 10.63 -9.50
C LEU A 14 4.65 11.97 -10.15
N ARG A 15 5.56 12.53 -10.95
CA ARG A 15 5.31 13.79 -11.68
C ARG A 15 4.16 13.65 -12.68
N ALA A 16 4.05 12.51 -13.37
CA ALA A 16 2.93 12.27 -14.27
C ALA A 16 1.59 12.21 -13.51
N LEU A 17 1.57 11.57 -12.34
CA LEU A 17 0.38 11.53 -11.48
C LEU A 17 0.04 12.93 -10.97
N GLU A 18 1.01 13.71 -10.51
CA GLU A 18 0.80 15.05 -9.94
C GLU A 18 0.13 16.01 -10.93
N VAL A 19 0.50 15.91 -12.22
CA VAL A 19 -0.10 16.72 -13.28
C VAL A 19 -1.55 16.33 -13.59
N ASN A 20 -1.93 15.05 -13.40
CA ASN A 20 -3.18 14.50 -13.92
C ASN A 20 -4.22 14.13 -12.84
N TYR A 21 -3.78 13.98 -11.59
CA TYR A 21 -4.55 13.43 -10.47
C TYR A 21 -4.28 14.20 -9.18
N ARG A 22 -5.29 14.25 -8.30
CA ARG A 22 -5.08 14.55 -6.90
C ARG A 22 -4.46 13.33 -6.21
N ILE A 23 -3.22 13.47 -5.74
CA ILE A 23 -2.51 12.40 -5.04
C ILE A 23 -2.83 12.42 -3.54
N MET A 24 -3.08 11.26 -2.95
CA MET A 24 -3.30 11.09 -1.51
C MET A 24 -2.94 9.70 -0.98
N GLY A 25 -2.84 9.58 0.35
CA GLY A 25 -2.77 8.30 1.04
C GLY A 25 -4.14 7.63 1.19
N VAL A 26 -4.13 6.43 1.75
CA VAL A 26 -5.32 5.60 1.94
C VAL A 26 -6.26 6.17 3.01
N ALA A 27 -5.74 6.63 4.15
CA ALA A 27 -6.57 7.21 5.20
C ALA A 27 -7.21 8.52 4.72
N ASP A 28 -6.43 9.34 4.00
CA ASP A 28 -6.92 10.57 3.37
C ASP A 28 -8.02 10.25 2.33
N TYR A 29 -7.86 9.22 1.49
CA TYR A 29 -8.91 8.79 0.54
C TYR A 29 -10.21 8.34 1.23
N LEU A 30 -10.09 7.57 2.31
CA LEU A 30 -11.26 7.12 3.08
C LEU A 30 -12.03 8.28 3.71
N THR A 31 -11.32 9.33 4.13
CA THR A 31 -11.91 10.44 4.90
C THR A 31 -12.25 11.68 4.08
N SER A 32 -11.64 11.83 2.90
CA SER A 32 -11.93 12.96 2.01
C SER A 32 -13.28 12.79 1.31
N PRO A 33 -13.95 13.89 0.94
CA PRO A 33 -14.97 13.88 -0.09
C PRO A 33 -14.41 13.27 -1.39
N LYS A 34 -15.28 12.61 -2.16
CA LYS A 34 -14.93 11.97 -3.44
C LYS A 34 -15.51 12.78 -4.61
N ASP A 35 -15.49 14.08 -4.45
CA ASP A 35 -15.95 15.12 -5.39
C ASP A 35 -14.95 15.35 -6.53
N GLU A 36 -13.66 15.15 -6.28
CA GLU A 36 -12.63 15.13 -7.31
C GLU A 36 -12.81 13.97 -8.29
N GLU A 37 -12.82 14.26 -9.58
CA GLU A 37 -13.00 13.27 -10.64
C GLU A 37 -11.77 12.35 -10.77
N PHE A 38 -10.56 12.90 -10.65
CA PHE A 38 -9.30 12.19 -10.87
C PHE A 38 -8.45 12.09 -9.60
N ILE A 39 -8.47 10.92 -8.97
CA ILE A 39 -7.75 10.64 -7.71
C ILE A 39 -6.74 9.49 -7.89
N ALA A 40 -5.52 9.72 -7.40
CA ALA A 40 -4.47 8.72 -7.31
C ALA A 40 -4.18 8.41 -5.83
N VAL A 41 -4.43 7.18 -5.41
CA VAL A 41 -4.12 6.70 -4.06
C VAL A 41 -2.78 5.97 -4.08
N LEU A 42 -1.81 6.44 -3.31
CA LEU A 42 -0.50 5.79 -3.21
C LEU A 42 -0.40 4.96 -1.94
N ARG A 43 -0.06 3.68 -2.11
CA ARG A 43 0.27 2.77 -1.00
C ARG A 43 1.56 2.00 -1.29
N HIS A 44 2.26 1.58 -0.24
CA HIS A 44 3.51 0.83 -0.37
C HIS A 44 3.55 -0.28 0.66
N ASP A 45 3.72 -1.51 0.20
CA ASP A 45 3.88 -2.67 1.08
C ASP A 45 5.37 -2.86 1.42
N VAL A 46 5.70 -2.70 2.71
CA VAL A 46 7.08 -2.76 3.21
C VAL A 46 7.35 -4.14 3.81
N ASP A 47 7.83 -5.06 2.96
CA ASP A 47 8.09 -6.45 3.34
C ASP A 47 9.47 -6.70 3.96
N LYS A 48 10.54 -6.41 3.20
CA LYS A 48 11.91 -6.89 3.51
C LYS A 48 12.95 -5.78 3.68
N PHE A 49 12.75 -4.64 3.03
CA PHE A 49 13.77 -3.58 2.90
C PHE A 49 13.19 -2.25 3.39
N PRO A 50 13.00 -2.08 4.71
CA PRO A 50 12.45 -0.84 5.28
C PRO A 50 13.34 0.38 4.97
N ASP A 51 14.66 0.19 4.90
CA ASP A 51 15.61 1.22 4.52
C ASP A 51 15.37 1.78 3.11
N ARG A 52 14.89 0.94 2.18
CA ARG A 52 14.49 1.37 0.83
C ARG A 52 13.15 2.07 0.84
N ALA A 53 12.24 1.65 1.71
CA ALA A 53 10.97 2.36 1.94
C ALA A 53 11.21 3.77 2.47
N ALA A 54 12.12 3.95 3.43
CA ALA A 54 12.48 5.28 3.94
C ALA A 54 13.09 6.19 2.85
N ARG A 55 13.90 5.64 1.94
CA ARG A 55 14.43 6.39 0.78
C ARG A 55 13.34 6.80 -0.22
N MET A 56 12.39 5.91 -0.50
CA MET A 56 11.24 6.21 -1.34
C MET A 56 10.34 7.28 -0.71
N ALA A 57 10.07 7.18 0.59
CA ALA A 57 9.32 8.18 1.35
C ALA A 57 10.02 9.55 1.33
N LEU A 58 11.35 9.59 1.49
CA LEU A 58 12.09 10.84 1.37
C LEU A 58 11.98 11.46 -0.04
N LEU A 59 12.02 10.65 -1.10
CA LEU A 59 11.80 11.11 -2.46
C LEU A 59 10.41 11.72 -2.63
N GLU A 60 9.36 11.03 -2.19
CA GLU A 60 7.98 11.50 -2.27
C GLU A 60 7.79 12.81 -1.50
N LYS A 61 8.30 12.91 -0.28
CA LYS A 61 8.33 14.15 0.50
C LYS A 61 8.96 15.30 -0.29
N ASN A 62 10.12 15.06 -0.91
CA ASN A 62 10.83 16.08 -1.68
C ASN A 62 10.05 16.54 -2.93
N LEU A 63 9.10 15.72 -3.40
CA LEU A 63 8.17 16.03 -4.48
C LEU A 63 6.81 16.54 -3.96
N GLY A 64 6.64 16.76 -2.66
CA GLY A 64 5.37 17.18 -2.07
C GLY A 64 4.26 16.12 -2.12
N VAL A 65 4.62 14.86 -2.37
CA VAL A 65 3.70 13.73 -2.49
C VAL A 65 3.49 13.08 -1.13
N ARG A 66 2.24 12.69 -0.85
CA ARG A 66 1.84 11.95 0.35
C ARG A 66 1.24 10.60 -0.04
N SER A 67 1.57 9.58 0.73
CA SER A 67 1.27 8.16 0.47
C SER A 67 1.14 7.39 1.80
N THR A 68 0.77 6.12 1.72
CA THR A 68 0.71 5.22 2.89
C THR A 68 1.74 4.10 2.80
N TYR A 69 2.53 3.89 3.86
CA TYR A 69 3.46 2.77 3.96
C TYR A 69 2.95 1.75 4.97
N TYR A 70 2.68 0.53 4.50
CA TYR A 70 2.25 -0.59 5.32
C TYR A 70 3.48 -1.39 5.77
N PHE A 71 3.82 -1.31 7.05
CA PHE A 71 4.96 -2.03 7.60
C PHE A 71 4.55 -3.41 8.11
N ARG A 72 5.27 -4.42 7.63
CA ARG A 72 5.09 -5.79 8.07
C ARG A 72 5.69 -6.01 9.46
N TRP A 73 5.02 -6.81 10.29
CA TRP A 73 5.62 -7.24 11.55
C TRP A 73 6.80 -8.17 11.29
N ASN A 74 7.94 -7.91 11.94
CA ASN A 74 9.08 -8.83 11.95
C ASN A 74 9.26 -9.36 13.38
N PRO A 75 9.02 -10.66 13.62
CA PRO A 75 9.09 -11.24 14.97
C PRO A 75 10.52 -11.37 15.49
N LYS A 76 11.56 -11.20 14.65
CA LYS A 76 12.95 -11.27 15.12
C LYS A 76 13.26 -10.07 16.02
N PRO A 77 13.65 -10.29 17.29
CA PRO A 77 14.03 -9.20 18.19
C PRO A 77 15.11 -8.30 17.56
N GLY A 78 14.93 -6.98 17.67
CA GLY A 78 15.83 -5.98 17.09
C GLY A 78 15.62 -5.66 15.60
N ASN A 79 14.80 -6.43 14.88
CA ASN A 79 14.56 -6.22 13.43
C ASN A 79 13.23 -5.55 13.10
N PHE A 80 12.51 -5.07 14.11
CA PHE A 80 11.31 -4.26 13.87
C PHE A 80 11.75 -2.85 13.40
N PRO A 81 11.28 -2.36 12.23
CA PRO A 81 11.83 -1.17 11.55
C PRO A 81 11.36 0.15 12.20
N LYS A 82 11.70 0.34 13.48
CA LYS A 82 11.26 1.50 14.27
C LYS A 82 11.76 2.80 13.68
N GLN A 83 13.02 2.84 13.25
CA GLN A 83 13.62 4.05 12.69
C GLN A 83 12.91 4.44 11.40
N GLU A 84 12.70 3.50 10.49
CA GLU A 84 12.09 3.76 9.19
C GLU A 84 10.61 4.13 9.32
N ILE A 85 9.87 3.54 10.27
CA ILE A 85 8.51 3.97 10.61
C ILE A 85 8.49 5.43 11.04
N LEU A 86 9.39 5.83 11.95
CA LEU A 86 9.45 7.21 12.46
C LEU A 86 9.90 8.19 11.37
N GLU A 87 10.82 7.78 10.50
CA GLU A 87 11.25 8.58 9.33
C GLU A 87 10.09 8.80 8.36
N THR A 88 9.36 7.74 8.00
CA THR A 88 8.17 7.84 7.13
C THR A 88 7.14 8.82 7.69
N LEU A 89 6.85 8.79 9.00
CA LEU A 89 5.98 9.78 9.64
C LEU A 89 6.54 11.20 9.59
N ARG A 90 7.83 11.36 9.89
CA ARG A 90 8.52 12.66 9.86
C ARG A 90 8.51 13.26 8.44
N TYR A 91 8.45 12.42 7.42
CA TYR A 91 8.34 12.82 6.02
C TYR A 91 6.90 13.16 5.61
N GLY A 92 5.92 12.99 6.51
CA GLY A 92 4.54 13.40 6.30
C GLY A 92 3.65 12.32 5.70
N HIS A 93 4.12 11.09 5.59
CA HIS A 93 3.36 9.95 5.08
C HIS A 93 2.52 9.28 6.16
N GLU A 94 1.53 8.53 5.72
CA GLU A 94 0.75 7.66 6.60
C GLU A 94 1.53 6.35 6.86
N VAL A 95 1.39 5.82 8.07
CA VAL A 95 1.93 4.50 8.44
C VAL A 95 0.76 3.57 8.76
N GLY A 96 0.76 2.41 8.09
CA GLY A 96 -0.22 1.35 8.26
C GLY A 96 0.41 0.04 8.73
N TYR A 97 -0.42 -0.90 9.17
CA TYR A 97 0.02 -2.25 9.51
C TYR A 97 -0.16 -3.20 8.31
N HIS A 98 0.95 -3.79 7.83
CA HIS A 98 0.91 -4.86 6.84
C HIS A 98 0.80 -6.22 7.55
N TYR A 99 -0.42 -6.72 7.70
CA TYR A 99 -0.71 -7.82 8.61
C TYR A 99 -0.71 -9.18 7.90
N GLU A 100 -0.32 -10.23 8.62
CA GLU A 100 -0.28 -11.61 8.09
C GLU A 100 -0.62 -12.69 9.13
N ASN A 101 -1.28 -12.28 10.21
CA ASN A 101 -1.46 -13.07 11.44
C ASN A 101 -2.19 -14.38 11.18
N LEU A 102 -3.19 -14.38 10.28
CA LEU A 102 -3.94 -15.60 9.97
C LEU A 102 -3.07 -16.63 9.24
N SER A 103 -2.19 -16.19 8.35
CA SER A 103 -1.25 -17.09 7.67
C SER A 103 -0.18 -17.65 8.62
N GLU A 104 0.19 -16.91 9.67
CA GLU A 104 1.13 -17.34 10.72
C GLU A 104 0.46 -18.35 11.68
N LEU A 105 -0.75 -18.05 12.16
CA LEU A 105 -1.38 -18.77 13.27
C LEU A 105 -2.41 -19.81 12.83
N ARG A 106 -2.98 -19.66 11.62
CA ARG A 106 -3.99 -20.56 11.02
C ARG A 106 -5.24 -20.79 11.88
N ASP A 107 -5.55 -19.81 12.72
CA ASP A 107 -6.64 -19.82 13.68
C ASP A 107 -7.16 -18.38 13.76
N LYS A 108 -8.45 -18.16 13.44
CA LYS A 108 -9.03 -16.82 13.29
C LYS A 108 -9.05 -16.05 14.61
N GLU A 109 -9.38 -16.72 15.71
CA GLU A 109 -9.47 -16.08 17.03
C GLU A 109 -8.08 -15.68 17.53
N LYS A 110 -7.11 -16.61 17.45
CA LYS A 110 -5.72 -16.31 17.83
C LYS A 110 -5.10 -15.25 16.94
N ALA A 111 -5.36 -15.30 15.63
CA ALA A 111 -4.90 -14.29 14.69
C ALA A 111 -5.44 -12.91 15.04
N LEU A 112 -6.73 -12.80 15.38
CA LEU A 112 -7.34 -11.51 15.72
C LEU A 112 -6.79 -10.96 17.05
N ALA A 113 -6.57 -11.82 18.04
CA ALA A 113 -5.91 -11.43 19.30
C ALA A 113 -4.48 -10.91 19.05
N ASP A 114 -3.67 -11.67 18.31
CA ASP A 114 -2.29 -11.29 17.97
C ASP A 114 -2.23 -10.03 17.09
N PHE A 115 -3.18 -9.85 16.17
CA PHE A 115 -3.33 -8.62 15.38
C PHE A 115 -3.56 -7.40 16.28
N LYS A 116 -4.43 -7.52 17.29
CA LYS A 116 -4.71 -6.44 18.23
C LYS A 116 -3.44 -6.07 19.02
N ASP A 117 -2.70 -7.05 19.50
CA ASP A 117 -1.48 -6.84 20.28
C ASP A 117 -0.38 -6.18 19.44
N LYS A 118 -0.13 -6.69 18.22
CA LYS A 118 0.84 -6.11 17.29
C LYS A 118 0.43 -4.70 16.86
N LEU A 119 -0.84 -4.46 16.55
CA LEU A 119 -1.36 -3.13 16.24
C LEU A 119 -1.15 -2.15 17.41
N ALA A 120 -1.36 -2.58 18.66
CA ALA A 120 -1.09 -1.76 19.83
C ALA A 120 0.39 -1.40 19.97
N VAL A 121 1.31 -2.31 19.62
CA VAL A 121 2.75 -2.03 19.59
C VAL A 121 3.10 -1.03 18.49
N LEU A 122 2.59 -1.21 17.26
CA LEU A 122 2.80 -0.25 16.17
C LEU A 122 2.30 1.15 16.55
N ARG A 123 1.16 1.23 17.26
CA ARG A 123 0.57 2.49 17.70
C ARG A 123 1.36 3.26 18.76
N LYS A 124 2.34 2.61 19.40
CA LYS A 124 3.32 3.32 20.24
C LYS A 124 4.27 4.19 19.42
N LEU A 125 4.36 3.98 18.10
CA LEU A 125 5.25 4.70 17.19
C LEU A 125 4.49 5.59 16.20
N ALA A 126 3.32 5.17 15.75
CA ALA A 126 2.59 5.80 14.66
C ALA A 126 1.07 5.83 14.89
N PRO A 127 0.35 6.88 14.44
CA PRO A 127 -1.12 6.88 14.43
C PRO A 127 -1.66 5.95 13.33
N VAL A 128 -1.58 4.64 13.54
CA VAL A 128 -2.05 3.64 12.57
C VAL A 128 -3.57 3.69 12.46
N ARG A 129 -4.06 4.19 11.31
CA ARG A 129 -5.49 4.37 10.98
C ARG A 129 -5.99 3.41 9.91
N THR A 130 -5.11 2.79 9.13
CA THR A 130 -5.46 1.81 8.10
C THR A 130 -4.53 0.60 8.20
N VAL A 131 -4.99 -0.54 7.67
CA VAL A 131 -4.21 -1.78 7.59
C VAL A 131 -4.31 -2.33 6.17
N ALA A 132 -3.38 -3.19 5.77
CA ALA A 132 -3.43 -3.87 4.47
C ALA A 132 -2.93 -5.30 4.64
N MET A 133 -3.65 -6.28 4.11
CA MET A 133 -3.20 -7.67 4.22
C MET A 133 -1.92 -7.90 3.41
N HIS A 134 -1.03 -8.72 3.93
CA HIS A 134 0.04 -9.34 3.14
C HIS A 134 -0.49 -10.62 2.50
N GLY A 135 -0.22 -10.82 1.20
CA GLY A 135 -0.78 -11.93 0.42
C GLY A 135 -0.26 -13.33 0.78
N ALA A 136 0.86 -13.43 1.52
CA ALA A 136 1.45 -14.69 2.02
C ALA A 136 1.41 -15.87 1.00
N PRO A 137 2.05 -15.75 -0.18
CA PRO A 137 1.81 -16.63 -1.34
C PRO A 137 2.09 -18.13 -1.11
N ARG A 138 2.83 -18.47 -0.04
CA ARG A 138 3.18 -19.84 0.34
C ARG A 138 2.12 -20.54 1.19
N VAL A 139 1.11 -19.81 1.67
CA VAL A 139 0.07 -20.34 2.56
C VAL A 139 -1.28 -20.28 1.83
N ARG A 140 -2.09 -21.34 1.96
CA ARG A 140 -3.44 -21.41 1.35
C ARG A 140 -4.50 -20.71 2.19
N VAL A 141 -4.21 -19.50 2.64
CA VAL A 141 -5.09 -18.68 3.47
C VAL A 141 -4.98 -17.22 3.00
N ARG A 142 -6.10 -16.49 2.98
CA ARG A 142 -6.10 -15.06 2.72
C ARG A 142 -6.20 -14.34 4.06
N ASN A 143 -5.22 -13.48 4.35
CA ASN A 143 -5.15 -12.82 5.66
C ASN A 143 -6.38 -11.95 5.95
N ALA A 144 -7.00 -11.34 4.94
CA ALA A 144 -8.25 -10.59 5.12
C ALA A 144 -9.43 -11.42 5.68
N ASP A 145 -9.44 -12.74 5.53
CA ASP A 145 -10.54 -13.60 6.03
C ASP A 145 -10.68 -13.52 7.57
N MET A 146 -9.61 -13.16 8.28
CA MET A 146 -9.66 -12.95 9.74
C MET A 146 -10.48 -11.71 10.13
N LEU A 147 -10.61 -10.74 9.22
CA LEU A 147 -11.35 -9.49 9.43
C LEU A 147 -12.78 -9.58 8.89
N GLU A 148 -13.18 -10.69 8.25
CA GLU A 148 -14.56 -10.88 7.80
C GLU A 148 -15.53 -10.84 9.00
N GLY A 149 -16.52 -9.96 8.91
CA GLY A 149 -17.51 -9.69 9.97
C GLY A 149 -16.97 -8.82 11.12
N VAL A 150 -15.72 -8.37 11.06
CA VAL A 150 -15.10 -7.54 12.10
C VAL A 150 -15.37 -6.07 11.80
N ASP A 151 -15.95 -5.37 12.77
CA ASP A 151 -16.06 -3.91 12.74
C ASP A 151 -14.71 -3.26 13.07
N LEU A 152 -14.01 -2.80 12.01
CA LEU A 152 -12.70 -2.16 12.11
C LEU A 152 -12.71 -0.88 12.96
N SER A 153 -13.85 -0.20 13.06
CA SER A 153 -13.97 1.03 13.87
C SER A 153 -13.76 0.77 15.36
N LYS A 154 -14.10 -0.43 15.86
CA LYS A 154 -13.81 -0.88 17.23
C LYS A 154 -12.32 -0.98 17.53
N TYR A 155 -11.50 -1.07 16.49
CA TYR A 155 -10.05 -1.05 16.56
C TYR A 155 -9.48 0.33 16.22
N GLY A 156 -10.31 1.37 16.04
CA GLY A 156 -9.86 2.70 15.60
C GLY A 156 -9.25 2.71 14.20
N LEU A 157 -9.68 1.78 13.34
CA LEU A 157 -9.24 1.68 11.95
C LEU A 157 -10.34 2.18 11.01
N LEU A 158 -9.95 2.94 10.00
CA LEU A 158 -10.83 3.48 8.97
C LEU A 158 -11.18 2.45 7.90
N GLY A 159 -10.25 1.54 7.58
CA GLY A 159 -10.44 0.58 6.50
C GLY A 159 -9.22 -0.28 6.20
N GLU A 160 -9.47 -1.26 5.33
CA GLU A 160 -8.50 -2.19 4.76
C GLU A 160 -8.81 -2.32 3.26
N PRO A 161 -7.86 -2.01 2.35
CA PRO A 161 -8.16 -1.84 0.93
C PRO A 161 -8.85 -3.01 0.21
N HIS A 162 -8.67 -4.25 0.65
CA HIS A 162 -9.22 -5.43 -0.02
C HIS A 162 -10.64 -5.81 0.44
N ILE A 163 -11.14 -5.22 1.53
CA ILE A 163 -12.48 -5.50 2.06
C ILE A 163 -13.34 -4.23 2.24
N SER A 164 -12.74 -3.05 2.22
CA SER A 164 -13.47 -1.79 2.35
C SER A 164 -14.16 -1.40 1.02
N PRO A 165 -15.47 -1.11 1.02
CA PRO A 165 -16.26 -0.88 -0.19
C PRO A 165 -15.83 0.37 -0.98
N GLU A 166 -15.20 1.35 -0.33
CA GLU A 166 -14.69 2.57 -0.94
C GLU A 166 -13.64 2.31 -2.05
N PHE A 167 -13.04 1.13 -2.05
CA PHE A 167 -12.07 0.69 -3.06
C PHE A 167 -12.67 -0.25 -4.10
N ALA A 168 -13.97 -0.57 -4.05
CA ALA A 168 -14.56 -1.53 -4.99
C ALA A 168 -14.42 -1.11 -6.47
N ASP A 169 -14.49 0.20 -6.74
CA ASP A 169 -14.42 0.76 -8.10
C ASP A 169 -13.04 1.34 -8.47
N ILE A 170 -12.06 1.31 -7.58
CA ILE A 170 -10.72 1.86 -7.88
C ILE A 170 -9.95 0.89 -8.78
N VAL A 171 -9.24 1.41 -9.79
CA VAL A 171 -8.32 0.57 -10.56
C VAL A 171 -7.04 0.36 -9.77
N TYR A 172 -6.71 -0.89 -9.47
CA TYR A 172 -5.50 -1.23 -8.72
C TYR A 172 -4.38 -1.65 -9.66
N VAL A 173 -3.21 -1.03 -9.51
CA VAL A 173 -1.99 -1.41 -10.19
C VAL A 173 -0.87 -1.59 -9.18
N THR A 174 -0.18 -2.73 -9.25
CA THR A 174 0.95 -3.06 -8.39
C THR A 174 2.14 -3.49 -9.22
N ASP A 175 3.35 -3.13 -8.78
CA ASP A 175 4.61 -3.52 -9.42
C ASP A 175 5.08 -4.95 -9.05
N SER A 176 4.22 -5.72 -8.38
CA SER A 176 4.47 -7.12 -8.02
C SER A 176 5.02 -7.92 -9.20
N GLY A 177 6.20 -8.52 -9.03
CA GLY A 177 6.89 -9.26 -10.09
C GLY A 177 7.64 -8.41 -11.12
N ARG A 178 7.88 -7.12 -10.82
CA ARG A 178 8.53 -6.14 -11.72
C ARG A 178 7.74 -5.90 -13.01
N LYS A 179 6.42 -5.88 -12.89
CA LYS A 179 5.46 -5.51 -13.94
C LYS A 179 4.28 -4.84 -13.26
N TRP A 180 3.63 -3.90 -13.93
CA TRP A 180 2.42 -3.26 -13.41
C TRP A 180 1.23 -4.17 -13.73
N THR A 181 0.80 -4.93 -12.74
CA THR A 181 -0.31 -5.89 -12.88
C THR A 181 -1.46 -5.51 -11.96
N SER A 182 -2.65 -6.03 -12.25
CA SER A 182 -3.88 -5.77 -11.53
C SER A 182 -4.05 -6.55 -10.21
N GLY A 183 -2.99 -7.13 -9.64
CA GLY A 183 -3.12 -8.10 -8.53
C GLY A 183 -3.83 -9.41 -8.94
N ALA A 184 -4.38 -9.50 -10.15
CA ALA A 184 -5.15 -10.61 -10.70
C ALA A 184 -4.37 -11.93 -10.88
N GLY A 185 -3.05 -11.94 -10.61
CA GLY A 185 -2.24 -13.16 -10.62
C GLY A 185 -2.52 -14.10 -9.44
N SER A 186 -3.21 -13.62 -8.40
CA SER A 186 -3.66 -14.41 -7.25
C SER A 186 -5.08 -14.01 -6.90
N VAL A 187 -6.04 -14.94 -6.98
CA VAL A 187 -7.43 -14.76 -6.51
C VAL A 187 -7.48 -14.22 -5.07
N ARG A 188 -6.40 -14.41 -4.30
CA ARG A 188 -6.29 -13.99 -2.90
C ARG A 188 -5.89 -12.52 -2.72
N ASP A 189 -5.36 -11.86 -3.75
CA ASP A 189 -4.80 -10.50 -3.70
C ASP A 189 -5.61 -9.51 -4.57
N THR A 190 -6.88 -9.84 -4.83
CA THR A 190 -7.77 -9.01 -5.64
C THR A 190 -8.20 -7.79 -4.84
N LEU A 191 -7.93 -6.60 -5.38
CA LEU A 191 -8.30 -5.30 -4.85
C LEU A 191 -8.91 -4.49 -5.99
N GLY A 192 -10.10 -3.95 -5.77
CA GLY A 192 -10.76 -3.08 -6.74
C GLY A 192 -10.92 -3.71 -8.13
N LYS A 193 -10.88 -2.88 -9.16
CA LYS A 193 -10.95 -3.28 -10.57
C LYS A 193 -9.57 -3.54 -11.14
N PRO A 194 -9.42 -4.57 -12.00
CA PRO A 194 -8.18 -4.77 -12.72
C PRO A 194 -7.97 -3.65 -13.76
N VAL A 195 -6.72 -3.28 -14.01
CA VAL A 195 -6.33 -2.59 -15.24
C VAL A 195 -6.63 -3.50 -16.44
N GLU A 196 -7.29 -2.96 -17.46
CA GLU A 196 -7.67 -3.72 -18.67
C GLU A 196 -6.46 -3.99 -19.57
N GLU A 197 -5.49 -3.06 -19.57
CA GLU A 197 -4.29 -3.15 -20.39
C GLU A 197 -3.20 -4.02 -19.75
N LYS A 198 -2.37 -4.63 -20.61
CA LYS A 198 -1.13 -5.27 -20.18
C LYS A 198 -0.04 -4.21 -20.00
N VAL A 199 0.17 -3.74 -18.79
CA VAL A 199 1.17 -2.70 -18.47
C VAL A 199 2.52 -3.33 -18.10
N LYS A 200 3.46 -3.35 -19.05
CA LYS A 200 4.71 -4.12 -18.95
C LYS A 200 5.82 -3.39 -18.19
N ASN A 201 5.79 -2.06 -18.19
CA ASN A 201 6.83 -1.21 -17.64
C ASN A 201 6.23 0.12 -17.16
N THR A 202 7.02 0.92 -16.47
CA THR A 202 6.54 2.19 -15.90
C THR A 202 6.19 3.24 -16.95
N ASP A 203 6.81 3.22 -18.14
CA ASP A 203 6.48 4.18 -19.21
C ASP A 203 5.07 3.95 -19.77
N GLU A 204 4.65 2.69 -19.91
CA GLU A 204 3.28 2.33 -20.29
C GLU A 204 2.26 2.79 -19.24
N LEU A 205 2.58 2.65 -17.94
CA LEU A 205 1.73 3.17 -16.86
C LEU A 205 1.61 4.69 -16.93
N ILE A 206 2.72 5.39 -17.13
CA ILE A 206 2.75 6.85 -17.32
C ILE A 206 1.87 7.25 -18.51
N GLY A 207 1.86 6.46 -19.59
CA GLY A 207 0.97 6.65 -20.73
C GLY A 207 -0.50 6.64 -20.34
N LEU A 208 -0.94 5.65 -19.56
CA LEU A 208 -2.32 5.54 -19.08
C LEU A 208 -2.70 6.70 -18.14
N VAL A 209 -1.78 7.11 -17.27
CA VAL A 209 -1.94 8.26 -16.36
C VAL A 209 -2.13 9.56 -17.15
N LYS A 210 -1.27 9.81 -18.15
CA LYS A 210 -1.37 11.01 -19.01
C LYS A 210 -2.63 11.00 -19.88
N ALA A 211 -3.09 9.82 -20.29
CA ALA A 211 -4.34 9.66 -21.02
C ALA A 211 -5.58 9.81 -20.11
N ARG A 212 -5.40 9.94 -18.79
CA ARG A 212 -6.47 9.97 -17.77
C ARG A 212 -7.48 8.84 -17.98
N LYS A 213 -6.98 7.65 -18.33
CA LYS A 213 -7.80 6.49 -18.72
C LYS A 213 -8.77 6.06 -17.62
N TYR A 214 -8.34 6.20 -16.36
CA TYR A 214 -9.10 5.78 -15.19
C TYR A 214 -9.27 6.97 -14.24
N PRO A 215 -10.51 7.31 -13.80
CA PRO A 215 -10.74 8.40 -12.86
C PRO A 215 -10.12 8.12 -11.49
N ARG A 216 -10.12 6.86 -11.05
CA ARG A 216 -9.58 6.48 -9.74
C ARG A 216 -8.59 5.35 -9.90
N VAL A 217 -7.36 5.60 -9.48
CA VAL A 217 -6.28 4.63 -9.52
C VAL A 217 -5.62 4.50 -8.15
N MET A 218 -5.35 3.27 -7.73
CA MET A 218 -4.49 2.96 -6.60
C MET A 218 -3.21 2.35 -7.13
N VAL A 219 -2.09 2.99 -6.83
CA VAL A 219 -0.76 2.54 -7.24
C VAL A 219 -0.04 1.97 -6.03
N SER A 220 0.41 0.73 -6.13
CA SER A 220 1.28 0.08 -5.14
C SER A 220 2.65 -0.20 -5.71
N ALA A 221 3.66 0.52 -5.20
CA ALA A 221 5.06 0.30 -5.55
C ALA A 221 5.78 -0.35 -4.36
N GLY A 222 6.23 -1.60 -4.50
CA GLY A 222 6.98 -2.32 -3.47
C GLY A 222 8.37 -1.73 -3.31
N PRO A 223 8.69 -0.96 -2.25
CA PRO A 223 9.91 -0.14 -2.20
C PRO A 223 11.20 -0.95 -2.32
N GLY A 224 11.15 -2.23 -1.94
CA GLY A 224 12.25 -3.18 -2.10
C GLY A 224 12.72 -3.37 -3.55
N GLY A 225 11.85 -3.18 -4.55
CA GLY A 225 12.13 -3.40 -5.97
C GLY A 225 12.83 -2.23 -6.68
N TRP A 226 12.81 -1.04 -6.05
CA TRP A 226 13.25 0.23 -6.65
C TRP A 226 14.66 0.58 -6.19
N LYS A 227 15.60 0.64 -7.13
CA LYS A 227 17.00 0.96 -6.83
C LYS A 227 17.20 2.48 -6.79
N GLY A 228 17.84 2.96 -5.72
CA GLY A 228 18.39 4.32 -5.65
C GLY A 228 19.76 4.41 -6.29
#